data_AF-A0A932Q2A8-F1
#
_entry.id   AF-A0A932Q2A8-F1
#
_cell.length_a   1.000
_cell.length_b   1.000
_cell.length_c   1.000
_cell.angle_alpha   90.00
_cell.angle_beta   90.00
_cell.angle_gamma   90.00
#
_symmetry.space_group_name_H-M   'P 1'
#
loop_
_entity.id
_entity.type
_entity.pdbx_description
1 polymer ?
#
loop_
_entity_poly.entity_id
_entity_poly.type
_entity_poly.pdbx_seq_one_letter_code
_entity_poly.pdbx_strand_id
1 'polypeptide(L)'
;MADPEPLESFLVADCGRTNTKVGLVDQINGATRFVAAAFAPTTLEPPTADIGAGIRRAIELLQARTERKFLSDDDQLVIPERASGQGVDGFCAITSAALPLRVAIVGLSREVSVASAARAIQSTYATIDATLALDETGGRWIQMPAPAPNGNKKQIAPMMDPQVIAAETLARANADVIVFVGGIDGGATTALYEIANLVAVTAAAQDESTRPAILFAGNREARPQIAARIGQIAQLRVTDNVHPALERENLAPLQRELETLYEERQLARLPGIGALGNWTTAKILPSARAFENVVRFLARRYGLNILAADIGSATTTIAQTRGDAYTRVVRADLGIGSSLQAMLARAGTHALMQWIPLEMDADDMLATWLNHAIHPGAIPGTRDEFLLLQAAARVALTSAARNAQLDARAVDLLLLTGGIFSNNSNFASLALLALDGLQPSGIFTLAVDQFGLAPAYGALAALNAAAAGDVIERDGFTTLGTVIAPLSNNRAGAVDVRIQVQPTNGGAMNIEVPHGSLEVIPLPAGQKAAIQVRASAGVSLGAGRGSTFKAEIEGGVLGLIVDARSRPIQLPDQPEKRRVQVQEWLWDVGA
;
A
#
# COMPACT_ATOMS: atom_id res chain seq x y z
N MET A 1 -14.11 -14.70 40.86
CA MET A 1 -14.08 -14.87 39.40
C MET A 1 -12.68 -15.34 39.08
N ALA A 2 -12.53 -16.52 38.49
CA ALA A 2 -11.23 -16.93 37.96
C ALA A 2 -10.86 -15.95 36.85
N ASP A 3 -9.59 -15.54 36.77
CA ASP A 3 -9.10 -14.81 35.60
C ASP A 3 -9.40 -15.65 34.35
N PRO A 4 -9.81 -15.02 33.23
CA PRO A 4 -9.97 -15.75 31.98
C PRO A 4 -8.65 -16.45 31.65
N GLU A 5 -8.73 -17.72 31.26
CA GLU A 5 -7.55 -18.46 30.80
C GLU A 5 -6.88 -17.68 29.66
N PRO A 6 -5.54 -17.59 29.64
CA PRO A 6 -4.83 -16.89 28.58
C PRO A 6 -5.13 -17.57 27.24
N LEU A 7 -5.40 -16.77 26.21
CA LEU A 7 -5.58 -17.28 24.85
C LEU A 7 -4.21 -17.72 24.31
N GLU A 8 -4.05 -18.98 23.93
CA GLU A 8 -2.76 -19.57 23.54
C GLU A 8 -2.69 -19.85 22.03
N SER A 9 -3.83 -20.17 21.40
CA SER A 9 -3.91 -20.49 19.97
C SER A 9 -4.85 -19.58 19.18
N PHE A 10 -4.44 -19.22 17.96
CA PHE A 10 -5.15 -18.27 17.11
C PHE A 10 -5.16 -18.68 15.64
N LEU A 11 -6.28 -18.45 14.97
CA LEU A 11 -6.33 -18.36 13.53
C LEU A 11 -6.37 -16.89 13.09
N VAL A 12 -5.44 -16.50 12.22
CA VAL A 12 -5.40 -15.17 11.60
C VAL A 12 -5.76 -15.29 10.12
N ALA A 13 -6.72 -14.51 9.65
CA ALA A 13 -7.19 -14.56 8.27
C ALA A 13 -7.00 -13.22 7.53
N ASP A 14 -6.48 -13.27 6.31
CA ASP A 14 -6.48 -12.16 5.36
C ASP A 14 -7.34 -12.50 4.14
N CYS A 15 -8.47 -11.81 4.00
CA CYS A 15 -9.37 -11.96 2.87
C CYS A 15 -9.12 -10.84 1.85
N GLY A 16 -8.26 -11.09 0.87
CA GLY A 16 -8.01 -10.19 -0.26
C GLY A 16 -9.06 -10.33 -1.37
N ARG A 17 -8.97 -9.48 -2.39
CA ARG A 17 -9.89 -9.50 -3.55
C ARG A 17 -9.83 -10.81 -4.36
N THR A 18 -8.68 -11.48 -4.37
CA THR A 18 -8.41 -12.66 -5.20
C THR A 18 -8.10 -13.91 -4.40
N ASN A 19 -7.32 -13.77 -3.32
CA ASN A 19 -6.91 -14.89 -2.48
C ASN A 19 -7.23 -14.60 -1.01
N THR A 20 -7.66 -15.65 -0.32
CA THR A 20 -7.86 -15.72 1.12
C THR A 20 -6.73 -16.54 1.73
N LYS A 21 -6.14 -16.02 2.80
CA LYS A 21 -5.00 -16.60 3.50
C LYS A 21 -5.39 -16.84 4.94
N VAL A 22 -5.01 -17.98 5.51
CA VAL A 22 -5.22 -18.28 6.93
C VAL A 22 -3.91 -18.81 7.52
N GLY A 23 -3.49 -18.25 8.64
CA GLY A 23 -2.36 -18.70 9.43
C GLY A 23 -2.80 -19.23 10.79
N LEU A 24 -2.16 -20.32 11.23
CA LEU A 24 -2.20 -20.81 12.60
C LEU A 24 -1.02 -20.20 13.38
N VAL A 25 -1.36 -19.58 14.50
CA VAL A 25 -0.43 -19.06 15.49
C VAL A 25 -0.72 -19.81 16.79
N ASP A 26 0.31 -20.35 17.43
CA ASP A 26 0.14 -21.20 18.61
C ASP A 26 1.29 -21.05 19.60
N GLN A 27 1.07 -21.43 20.86
CA GLN A 27 2.09 -21.40 21.88
C GLN A 27 2.98 -22.64 21.81
N ILE A 28 4.27 -22.43 21.56
CA ILE A 28 5.28 -23.49 21.48
C ILE A 28 6.42 -23.15 22.45
N ASN A 29 6.66 -24.03 23.43
CA ASN A 29 7.73 -23.88 24.44
C ASN A 29 7.70 -22.52 25.17
N GLY A 30 6.50 -22.02 25.49
CA GLY A 30 6.31 -20.78 26.24
C GLY A 30 6.42 -19.49 25.43
N ALA A 31 6.57 -19.56 24.11
CA ALA A 31 6.49 -18.41 23.21
C ALA A 31 5.46 -18.65 22.11
N THR A 32 4.75 -17.61 21.68
CA THR A 32 3.83 -17.74 20.56
C THR A 32 4.63 -17.81 19.25
N ARG A 33 4.28 -18.76 18.37
CA ARG A 33 4.97 -19.01 17.11
C ARG A 33 3.97 -19.13 15.96
N PHE A 34 4.42 -18.76 14.77
CA PHE A 34 3.73 -19.18 13.55
C PHE A 34 3.92 -20.68 13.33
N VAL A 35 2.84 -21.40 13.04
CA VAL A 35 2.87 -22.87 12.87
C VAL A 35 2.71 -23.26 11.41
N ALA A 36 1.67 -22.77 10.75
CA ALA A 36 1.35 -23.12 9.38
C ALA A 36 0.44 -22.07 8.74
N ALA A 37 0.45 -21.99 7.42
CA ALA A 37 -0.49 -21.21 6.64
C ALA A 37 -1.13 -22.03 5.53
N ALA A 38 -2.30 -21.61 5.08
CA ALA A 38 -2.99 -22.14 3.91
C ALA A 38 -3.68 -21.01 3.12
N PHE A 39 -3.97 -21.31 1.86
CA PHE A 39 -4.44 -20.33 0.88
C PHE A 39 -5.56 -20.92 0.04
N ALA A 40 -6.59 -20.14 -0.23
CA ALA A 40 -7.69 -20.51 -1.12
C ALA A 40 -8.14 -19.29 -1.95
N PRO A 41 -8.72 -19.48 -3.15
CA PRO A 41 -9.34 -18.39 -3.88
C PRO A 41 -10.44 -17.69 -3.05
N THR A 42 -10.51 -16.37 -3.16
CA THR A 42 -11.58 -15.60 -2.53
C THR A 42 -12.89 -15.80 -3.29
N THR A 43 -13.98 -16.05 -2.56
CA THR A 43 -15.31 -16.39 -3.10
C THR A 43 -16.28 -15.21 -3.09
N LEU A 44 -15.82 -14.03 -3.50
CA LEU A 44 -16.63 -12.79 -3.55
C LEU A 44 -17.69 -12.80 -4.67
N GLU A 45 -17.43 -13.53 -5.74
CA GLU A 45 -18.22 -13.48 -6.96
C GLU A 45 -19.13 -14.72 -7.07
N PRO A 46 -20.21 -14.64 -7.87
CA PRO A 46 -21.05 -15.80 -8.16
C PRO A 46 -20.23 -16.99 -8.69
N PRO A 47 -20.63 -18.24 -8.42
CA PRO A 47 -21.91 -18.65 -7.84
C PRO A 47 -21.95 -18.63 -6.31
N THR A 48 -20.80 -18.48 -5.64
CA THR A 48 -20.74 -18.55 -4.16
C THR A 48 -21.13 -17.24 -3.52
N ALA A 49 -20.53 -16.12 -3.94
CA ALA A 49 -20.76 -14.79 -3.39
C ALA A 49 -20.86 -14.78 -1.84
N ASP A 50 -19.85 -15.34 -1.17
CA ASP A 50 -19.71 -15.42 0.29
C ASP A 50 -18.22 -15.53 0.62
N ILE A 51 -17.62 -14.49 1.22
CA ILE A 51 -16.19 -14.51 1.58
C ILE A 51 -15.84 -15.56 2.64
N GLY A 52 -16.80 -15.92 3.49
CA GLY A 52 -16.63 -16.93 4.53
C GLY A 52 -16.40 -18.32 3.96
N ALA A 53 -16.92 -18.61 2.77
CA ALA A 53 -16.65 -19.88 2.08
C ALA A 53 -15.15 -20.03 1.73
N GLY A 54 -14.52 -18.96 1.24
CA GLY A 54 -13.08 -18.93 0.98
C GLY A 54 -12.24 -19.09 2.24
N ILE A 55 -12.67 -18.49 3.36
CA ILE A 55 -11.99 -18.67 4.66
C ILE A 55 -12.13 -20.11 5.15
N ARG A 56 -13.34 -20.70 5.13
CA ARG A 56 -13.57 -22.11 5.48
C ARG A 56 -12.69 -23.02 4.63
N ARG A 57 -12.61 -22.78 3.32
CA ARG A 57 -11.76 -23.55 2.43
C ARG A 57 -10.28 -23.44 2.77
N ALA A 58 -9.79 -22.25 3.10
CA ALA A 58 -8.41 -22.08 3.55
C ALA A 58 -8.17 -22.79 4.90
N ILE A 59 -9.12 -22.75 5.83
CA ILE A 59 -9.06 -23.49 7.09
C ILE A 59 -9.02 -25.00 6.83
N GLU A 60 -9.86 -25.55 5.96
CA GLU A 60 -9.83 -26.98 5.60
C GLU A 60 -8.45 -27.42 5.09
N LEU A 61 -7.82 -26.62 4.23
CA LEU A 61 -6.47 -26.87 3.73
C LEU A 61 -5.44 -26.80 4.86
N LEU A 62 -5.63 -25.91 5.83
CA LEU A 62 -4.79 -25.83 7.04
C LEU A 62 -4.99 -27.06 7.94
N GLN A 63 -6.23 -27.55 8.11
CA GLN A 63 -6.51 -28.80 8.84
C GLN A 63 -5.78 -29.98 8.20
N ALA A 64 -5.81 -30.08 6.87
CA ALA A 64 -5.11 -31.15 6.16
C ALA A 64 -3.59 -31.09 6.33
N ARG A 65 -3.00 -29.90 6.52
CA ARG A 65 -1.55 -29.70 6.71
C ARG A 65 -1.10 -29.95 8.15
N THR A 66 -1.95 -29.63 9.12
CA THR A 66 -1.64 -29.68 10.56
C THR A 66 -2.19 -30.91 11.26
N GLU A 67 -3.05 -31.68 10.58
CA GLU A 67 -3.82 -32.79 11.16
C GLU A 67 -4.70 -32.39 12.36
N ARG A 68 -4.93 -31.08 12.54
CA ARG A 68 -5.74 -30.48 13.59
C ARG A 68 -7.08 -30.04 13.01
N LYS A 69 -8.19 -30.44 13.64
CA LYS A 69 -9.55 -30.05 13.22
C LYS A 69 -9.91 -28.70 13.87
N PHE A 70 -10.20 -27.70 13.05
CA PHE A 70 -10.60 -26.34 13.45
C PHE A 70 -12.09 -26.08 13.24
N LEU A 71 -12.72 -26.72 12.25
CA LEU A 71 -14.14 -26.58 11.94
C LEU A 71 -14.94 -27.76 12.50
N SER A 72 -16.15 -27.50 12.96
CA SER A 72 -17.14 -28.53 13.31
C SER A 72 -17.71 -29.21 12.06
N ASP A 73 -18.58 -30.21 12.24
CA ASP A 73 -19.27 -30.85 11.11
C ASP A 73 -20.27 -29.91 10.41
N ASP A 74 -20.75 -28.86 11.10
CA ASP A 74 -21.58 -27.78 10.54
C ASP A 74 -20.77 -26.58 9.99
N ASP A 75 -19.49 -26.78 9.67
CA ASP A 75 -18.58 -25.75 9.14
C ASP A 75 -18.40 -24.49 10.02
N GLN A 76 -18.69 -24.59 11.32
CA GLN A 76 -18.44 -23.54 12.29
C GLN A 76 -17.05 -23.65 12.89
N LEU A 77 -16.40 -22.53 13.13
CA LEU A 77 -15.13 -22.53 13.83
C LEU A 77 -15.31 -22.99 15.28
N VAL A 78 -14.50 -23.95 15.70
CA VAL A 78 -14.49 -24.47 17.07
C VAL A 78 -13.67 -23.51 17.94
N ILE A 79 -14.35 -22.77 18.80
CA ILE A 79 -13.78 -21.85 19.80
C ILE A 79 -14.51 -22.10 21.14
N PRO A 80 -13.80 -22.22 22.29
CA PRO A 80 -12.33 -22.21 22.43
C PRO A 80 -11.68 -23.53 21.98
N GLU A 81 -10.35 -23.62 22.10
CA GLU A 81 -9.62 -24.87 21.91
C GLU A 81 -10.08 -25.93 22.93
N ARG A 82 -10.16 -27.18 22.47
CA ARG A 82 -10.49 -28.35 23.29
C ARG A 82 -9.22 -29.02 23.78
N ALA A 83 -9.30 -29.74 24.90
CA ALA A 83 -8.18 -30.55 25.43
C ALA A 83 -7.60 -31.59 24.44
N SER A 84 -8.33 -31.93 23.37
CA SER A 84 -7.84 -32.76 22.26
C SER A 84 -6.95 -32.02 21.26
N GLY A 85 -6.72 -30.71 21.45
CA GLY A 85 -6.09 -29.81 20.49
C GLY A 85 -7.02 -29.35 19.37
N GLN A 86 -8.32 -29.67 19.38
CA GLN A 86 -9.26 -29.24 18.33
C GLN A 86 -9.74 -27.81 18.57
N GLY A 87 -9.94 -27.04 17.49
CA GLY A 87 -10.33 -25.63 17.56
C GLY A 87 -9.16 -24.70 17.82
N VAL A 88 -9.46 -23.44 18.15
CA VAL A 88 -8.50 -22.41 18.59
C VAL A 88 -9.15 -21.52 19.64
N ASP A 89 -8.35 -20.79 20.41
CA ASP A 89 -8.88 -19.85 21.42
C ASP A 89 -9.35 -18.53 20.83
N GLY A 90 -8.76 -18.11 19.71
CA GLY A 90 -9.11 -16.86 19.05
C GLY A 90 -9.09 -16.92 17.53
N PHE A 91 -9.90 -16.06 16.92
CA PHE A 91 -9.88 -15.82 15.48
C PHE A 91 -9.88 -14.32 15.23
N CYS A 92 -9.03 -13.84 14.33
CA CYS A 92 -9.13 -12.48 13.80
C CYS A 92 -9.04 -12.48 12.29
N ALA A 93 -9.74 -11.55 11.65
CA ALA A 93 -9.71 -11.40 10.22
C ALA A 93 -9.46 -9.95 9.81
N ILE A 94 -8.84 -9.80 8.65
CA ILE A 94 -8.71 -8.55 7.92
C ILE A 94 -9.22 -8.73 6.50
N THR A 95 -9.53 -7.62 5.83
CA THR A 95 -9.95 -7.69 4.44
C THR A 95 -9.57 -6.47 3.62
N SER A 96 -9.22 -6.71 2.37
CA SER A 96 -9.12 -5.74 1.28
C SER A 96 -10.06 -6.08 0.11
N ALA A 97 -11.02 -6.97 0.36
CA ALA A 97 -11.94 -7.51 -0.64
C ALA A 97 -13.01 -6.51 -1.09
N ALA A 98 -13.43 -5.61 -0.20
CA ALA A 98 -14.48 -4.63 -0.52
C ALA A 98 -13.98 -3.59 -1.52
N LEU A 99 -14.87 -3.17 -2.42
CA LEU A 99 -14.60 -2.10 -3.37
C LEU A 99 -14.28 -0.79 -2.63
N PRO A 100 -13.32 0.01 -3.13
CA PRO A 100 -13.01 1.30 -2.52
C PRO A 100 -14.21 2.26 -2.58
N LEU A 101 -14.28 3.21 -1.66
CA LEU A 101 -15.24 4.31 -1.75
C LEU A 101 -14.95 5.17 -2.99
N ARG A 102 -15.99 5.44 -3.78
CA ARG A 102 -15.92 6.41 -4.87
C ARG A 102 -16.10 7.80 -4.30
N VAL A 103 -15.09 8.66 -4.41
CA VAL A 103 -15.08 9.99 -3.79
C VAL A 103 -15.02 11.07 -4.84
N ALA A 104 -15.86 12.09 -4.68
CA ALA A 104 -15.69 13.36 -5.37
C ALA A 104 -15.22 14.43 -4.39
N ILE A 105 -14.23 15.24 -4.79
CA ILE A 105 -13.74 16.36 -4.00
C ILE A 105 -14.33 17.65 -4.55
N VAL A 106 -14.88 18.47 -3.68
CA VAL A 106 -15.30 19.84 -4.01
C VAL A 106 -14.68 20.79 -3.00
N GLY A 107 -14.01 21.84 -3.46
CA GLY A 107 -13.45 22.80 -2.53
C GLY A 107 -13.03 24.14 -3.11
N LEU A 108 -12.52 25.00 -2.23
CA LEU A 108 -12.19 26.38 -2.60
C LEU A 108 -10.91 26.48 -3.42
N SER A 109 -9.82 25.85 -2.96
CA SER A 109 -8.51 25.98 -3.59
C SER A 109 -7.90 24.65 -3.99
N ARG A 110 -7.47 24.53 -5.26
CA ARG A 110 -6.85 23.31 -5.78
C ARG A 110 -5.57 22.97 -5.05
N GLU A 111 -4.65 23.92 -4.96
CA GLU A 111 -3.29 23.70 -4.46
C GLU A 111 -3.23 23.56 -2.93
N VAL A 112 -4.28 24.01 -2.23
CA VAL A 112 -4.31 24.03 -0.75
C VAL A 112 -5.32 23.01 -0.21
N SER A 113 -6.59 23.38 -0.08
CA SER A 113 -7.59 22.55 0.61
C SER A 113 -7.92 21.26 -0.14
N VAL A 114 -8.04 21.32 -1.48
CA VAL A 114 -8.35 20.16 -2.32
C VAL A 114 -7.16 19.20 -2.37
N ALA A 115 -5.93 19.70 -2.51
CA ALA A 115 -4.73 18.86 -2.43
C ALA A 115 -4.59 18.15 -1.07
N SER A 116 -4.92 18.84 0.03
CA SER A 116 -4.96 18.25 1.37
C SER A 116 -6.01 17.14 1.47
N ALA A 117 -7.23 17.39 0.98
CA ALA A 117 -8.28 16.39 0.93
C ALA A 117 -7.89 15.17 0.08
N ALA A 118 -7.27 15.39 -1.09
CA ALA A 118 -6.79 14.31 -1.95
C ALA A 118 -5.77 13.42 -1.25
N ARG A 119 -4.82 14.00 -0.49
CA ARG A 119 -3.87 13.24 0.33
C ARG A 119 -4.55 12.44 1.45
N ALA A 120 -5.56 13.02 2.12
CA ALA A 120 -6.35 12.29 3.10
C ALA A 120 -7.08 11.09 2.46
N ILE A 121 -7.74 11.30 1.31
CA ILE A 121 -8.47 10.25 0.60
C ILE A 121 -7.52 9.12 0.16
N GLN A 122 -6.37 9.47 -0.42
CA GLN A 122 -5.34 8.53 -0.88
C GLN A 122 -4.64 7.77 0.25
N SER A 123 -4.96 8.02 1.52
CA SER A 123 -4.49 7.22 2.66
C SER A 123 -5.49 6.14 3.10
N THR A 124 -6.64 6.06 2.44
CA THR A 124 -7.77 5.17 2.77
C THR A 124 -8.18 4.34 1.54
N TYR A 125 -9.07 3.35 1.71
CA TYR A 125 -9.63 2.58 0.60
C TYR A 125 -10.67 3.39 -0.19
N ALA A 126 -10.19 4.37 -0.96
CA ALA A 126 -11.02 5.28 -1.75
C ALA A 126 -10.36 5.64 -3.10
N THR A 127 -11.19 5.89 -4.11
CA THR A 127 -10.78 6.45 -5.41
C THR A 127 -11.35 7.85 -5.58
N ILE A 128 -10.58 8.74 -6.22
CA ILE A 128 -11.04 10.09 -6.55
C ILE A 128 -11.54 10.07 -7.98
N ASP A 129 -12.85 10.18 -8.15
CA ASP A 129 -13.52 10.07 -9.45
C ASP A 129 -13.83 11.45 -10.05
N ALA A 130 -13.91 12.49 -9.21
CA ALA A 130 -14.03 13.88 -9.65
C ALA A 130 -13.34 14.83 -8.66
N THR A 131 -12.84 15.95 -9.17
CA THR A 131 -12.25 17.02 -8.36
C THR A 131 -12.63 18.38 -8.93
N LEU A 132 -13.33 19.18 -8.13
CA LEU A 132 -13.79 20.52 -8.47
C LEU A 132 -13.18 21.53 -7.49
N ALA A 133 -12.50 22.55 -8.02
CA ALA A 133 -11.92 23.64 -7.26
C ALA A 133 -12.46 25.00 -7.76
N LEU A 134 -12.83 25.89 -6.85
CA LEU A 134 -13.41 27.19 -7.21
C LEU A 134 -12.37 28.19 -7.76
N ASP A 135 -11.12 28.15 -7.27
CA ASP A 135 -10.07 29.10 -7.62
C ASP A 135 -9.51 28.97 -9.06
N GLU A 136 -9.59 27.79 -9.67
CA GLU A 136 -9.10 27.51 -11.04
C GLU A 136 -9.82 28.28 -12.15
N THR A 137 -10.79 29.09 -11.78
CA THR A 137 -11.84 29.55 -12.67
C THR A 137 -12.14 31.03 -12.51
N GLY A 138 -11.31 31.75 -11.75
CA GLY A 138 -11.55 33.16 -11.42
C GLY A 138 -12.86 33.38 -10.65
N GLY A 139 -13.34 32.36 -9.92
CA GLY A 139 -14.63 32.35 -9.22
C GLY A 139 -15.81 31.76 -10.01
N ARG A 140 -15.55 30.92 -11.03
CA ARG A 140 -16.57 30.29 -11.90
C ARG A 140 -16.29 28.82 -12.27
N TRP A 141 -16.42 27.83 -11.39
CA TRP A 141 -16.59 26.37 -11.61
C TRP A 141 -15.95 25.53 -12.79
N ILE A 142 -15.46 26.08 -13.91
CA ILE A 142 -14.71 25.39 -14.99
C ILE A 142 -13.54 26.24 -15.51
N GLN A 143 -12.46 25.57 -15.92
CA GLN A 143 -11.33 26.10 -16.68
C GLN A 143 -11.76 26.61 -18.08
N MET A 144 -11.39 27.86 -18.44
CA MET A 144 -11.34 28.26 -19.85
C MET A 144 -10.01 27.79 -20.46
N PRO A 145 -9.98 27.29 -21.71
CA PRO A 145 -8.72 26.91 -22.34
C PRO A 145 -7.78 28.11 -22.45
N ALA A 146 -6.47 27.89 -22.25
CA ALA A 146 -5.45 28.91 -22.49
C ALA A 146 -5.50 29.42 -23.94
N PRO A 147 -5.28 30.72 -24.20
CA PRO A 147 -5.29 31.25 -25.56
C PRO A 147 -4.14 30.63 -26.38
N ALA A 148 -4.46 30.12 -27.57
CA ALA A 148 -3.47 29.66 -28.53
C ALA A 148 -2.51 30.81 -28.93
N PRO A 149 -1.23 30.55 -29.26
CA PRO A 149 -0.24 31.60 -29.56
C PRO A 149 -0.54 32.41 -30.82
N ASN A 150 -1.51 32.01 -31.65
CA ASN A 150 -1.82 32.66 -32.92
C ASN A 150 -3.24 33.24 -32.91
N GLY A 151 -3.30 34.57 -32.92
CA GLY A 151 -4.50 35.37 -32.75
C GLY A 151 -5.51 35.29 -33.90
N ASN A 152 -6.37 34.29 -33.89
CA ASN A 152 -7.66 34.34 -34.58
C ASN A 152 -8.82 34.27 -33.59
N LYS A 153 -9.47 35.42 -33.41
CA LYS A 153 -10.62 35.62 -32.53
C LYS A 153 -11.86 34.94 -33.10
N LYS A 154 -12.25 33.81 -32.49
CA LYS A 154 -13.65 33.45 -32.16
C LYS A 154 -13.60 32.50 -30.96
N GLN A 155 -13.58 33.07 -29.77
CA GLN A 155 -13.84 32.34 -28.53
C GLN A 155 -15.30 31.88 -28.58
N ILE A 156 -15.51 30.57 -28.75
CA ILE A 156 -16.81 29.95 -28.49
C ILE A 156 -16.89 29.85 -26.97
N ALA A 157 -17.68 30.72 -26.33
CA ALA A 157 -18.02 30.55 -24.92
C ALA A 157 -18.69 29.17 -24.75
N PRO A 158 -18.45 28.44 -23.65
CA PRO A 158 -19.20 27.22 -23.38
C PRO A 158 -20.70 27.53 -23.45
N MET A 159 -21.45 26.75 -24.24
CA MET A 159 -22.88 26.94 -24.47
C MET A 159 -23.74 26.71 -23.20
N MET A 160 -23.13 26.20 -22.11
CA MET A 160 -23.78 25.86 -20.84
C MET A 160 -23.11 26.60 -19.66
N ASP A 161 -23.92 26.92 -18.66
CA ASP A 161 -23.53 27.60 -17.42
C ASP A 161 -22.46 26.78 -16.65
N PRO A 162 -21.35 27.40 -16.19
CA PRO A 162 -20.33 26.74 -15.37
C PRO A 162 -20.87 25.93 -14.18
N GLN A 163 -21.92 26.40 -13.53
CA GLN A 163 -22.56 25.69 -12.42
C GLN A 163 -23.23 24.40 -12.87
N VAL A 164 -23.85 24.40 -14.07
CA VAL A 164 -24.51 23.21 -14.64
C VAL A 164 -23.47 22.14 -14.96
N ILE A 165 -22.34 22.53 -15.56
CA ILE A 165 -21.28 21.57 -15.89
C ILE A 165 -20.62 21.00 -14.63
N ALA A 166 -20.41 21.81 -13.60
CA ALA A 166 -19.92 21.31 -12.31
C ALA A 166 -20.93 20.35 -11.65
N ALA A 167 -22.22 20.67 -11.69
CA ALA A 167 -23.28 19.79 -11.20
C ALA A 167 -23.32 18.47 -11.98
N GLU A 168 -23.20 18.52 -13.31
CA GLU A 168 -23.14 17.33 -14.17
C GLU A 168 -21.89 16.50 -13.90
N THR A 169 -20.73 17.14 -13.70
CA THR A 169 -19.47 16.44 -13.40
C THR A 169 -19.60 15.68 -12.09
N LEU A 170 -20.15 16.33 -11.07
CA LEU A 170 -20.37 15.75 -9.75
C LEU A 170 -21.44 14.64 -9.79
N ALA A 171 -22.49 14.80 -10.59
CA ALA A 171 -23.52 13.78 -10.79
C ALA A 171 -22.97 12.55 -11.55
N ARG A 172 -22.20 12.76 -12.63
CA ARG A 172 -21.59 11.69 -13.44
C ARG A 172 -20.51 10.92 -12.68
N ALA A 173 -19.87 11.55 -11.70
CA ALA A 173 -18.91 10.88 -10.83
C ALA A 173 -19.56 9.67 -10.11
N ASN A 174 -20.88 9.71 -9.84
CA ASN A 174 -21.61 8.67 -9.13
C ASN A 174 -20.88 8.24 -7.85
N ALA A 175 -20.52 9.24 -7.04
CA ALA A 175 -19.71 9.09 -5.85
C ALA A 175 -20.53 8.53 -4.68
N ASP A 176 -19.91 7.69 -3.86
CA ASP A 176 -20.46 7.26 -2.56
C ASP A 176 -20.37 8.40 -1.53
N VAL A 177 -19.34 9.25 -1.67
CA VAL A 177 -19.02 10.34 -0.74
C VAL A 177 -18.59 11.57 -1.53
N ILE A 178 -19.17 12.73 -1.19
CA ILE A 178 -18.67 14.03 -1.62
C ILE A 178 -17.90 14.66 -0.45
N VAL A 179 -16.59 14.81 -0.62
CA VAL A 179 -15.72 15.49 0.34
C VAL A 179 -15.69 16.97 0.02
N PHE A 180 -16.29 17.76 0.92
CA PHE A 180 -16.41 19.21 0.80
C PHE A 180 -15.41 19.90 1.73
N VAL A 181 -14.44 20.63 1.15
CA VAL A 181 -13.35 21.29 1.88
C VAL A 181 -13.16 22.74 1.48
N GLY A 182 -12.48 23.53 2.32
CA GLY A 182 -12.09 24.88 1.95
C GLY A 182 -12.15 25.87 3.10
N GLY A 183 -11.36 26.93 2.96
CA GLY A 183 -11.28 28.04 3.91
C GLY A 183 -10.45 27.66 5.14
N ILE A 184 -9.64 28.59 5.63
CA ILE A 184 -8.99 28.45 6.94
C ILE A 184 -9.99 28.77 8.04
N ASP A 185 -9.76 28.30 9.25
CA ASP A 185 -10.61 28.62 10.39
C ASP A 185 -10.47 30.12 10.74
N GLY A 186 -11.60 30.77 11.02
CA GLY A 186 -11.68 32.23 11.19
C GLY A 186 -11.62 33.04 9.87
N GLY A 187 -11.49 32.36 8.72
CA GLY A 187 -11.50 32.98 7.40
C GLY A 187 -12.90 33.28 6.84
N ALA A 188 -12.93 33.81 5.60
CA ALA A 188 -14.18 34.12 4.90
C ALA A 188 -14.96 32.84 4.51
N THR A 189 -16.29 32.91 4.62
CA THR A 189 -17.19 31.76 4.43
C THR A 189 -18.11 31.85 3.20
N THR A 190 -18.26 33.02 2.59
CA THR A 190 -19.25 33.26 1.52
C THR A 190 -19.14 32.26 0.37
N ALA A 191 -17.93 32.03 -0.13
CA ALA A 191 -17.68 31.09 -1.22
C ALA A 191 -18.02 29.64 -0.86
N LEU A 192 -17.91 29.24 0.42
CA LEU A 192 -18.34 27.91 0.87
C LEU A 192 -19.86 27.74 0.78
N TYR A 193 -20.64 28.81 0.94
CA TYR A 193 -22.09 28.73 0.81
C TYR A 193 -22.54 28.50 -0.64
N GLU A 194 -21.80 29.04 -1.61
CA GLU A 194 -22.01 28.76 -3.03
C GLU A 194 -21.72 27.30 -3.35
N ILE A 195 -20.59 26.77 -2.86
CA ILE A 195 -20.25 25.35 -2.99
C ILE A 195 -21.32 24.47 -2.33
N ALA A 196 -21.80 24.84 -1.14
CA ALA A 196 -22.82 24.08 -0.43
C ALA A 196 -24.12 23.96 -1.23
N ASN A 197 -24.52 25.01 -1.97
CA ASN A 197 -25.69 24.96 -2.83
C ASN A 197 -25.50 24.00 -4.01
N LEU A 198 -24.32 24.01 -4.65
CA LEU A 198 -24.00 23.07 -5.71
C LEU A 198 -24.09 21.62 -5.22
N VAL A 199 -23.44 21.32 -4.10
CA VAL A 199 -23.44 19.98 -3.48
C VAL A 199 -24.86 19.55 -3.12
N ALA A 200 -25.65 20.45 -2.53
CA ALA A 200 -27.05 20.20 -2.19
C ALA A 200 -27.91 19.88 -3.42
N VAL A 201 -27.77 20.65 -4.51
CA VAL A 201 -28.51 20.43 -5.76
C VAL A 201 -28.12 19.08 -6.39
N THR A 202 -26.82 18.76 -6.47
CA THR A 202 -26.38 17.48 -7.01
C THR A 202 -26.88 16.30 -6.17
N ALA A 203 -26.83 16.40 -4.84
CA ALA A 203 -27.34 15.33 -3.97
C ALA A 203 -28.87 15.19 -4.07
N ALA A 204 -29.61 16.29 -4.16
CA ALA A 204 -31.07 16.28 -4.29
C ALA A 204 -31.54 15.68 -5.62
N ALA A 205 -30.73 15.78 -6.68
CA ALA A 205 -31.03 15.20 -7.99
C ALA A 205 -30.88 13.66 -8.04
N GLN A 206 -30.27 13.06 -7.02
CA GLN A 206 -30.13 11.60 -6.92
C GLN A 206 -31.21 10.97 -6.05
N ASP A 207 -31.53 9.71 -6.36
CA ASP A 207 -32.44 8.89 -5.58
C ASP A 207 -31.93 8.72 -4.15
N GLU A 208 -32.84 8.59 -3.19
CA GLU A 208 -32.50 8.52 -1.77
C GLU A 208 -31.56 7.35 -1.43
N SER A 209 -31.70 6.23 -2.13
CA SER A 209 -30.89 5.02 -1.94
C SER A 209 -29.46 5.13 -2.52
N THR A 210 -29.23 6.03 -3.47
CA THR A 210 -27.93 6.22 -4.15
C THR A 210 -27.26 7.54 -3.76
N ARG A 211 -27.95 8.39 -2.99
CA ARG A 211 -27.45 9.70 -2.57
C ARG A 211 -26.11 9.59 -1.79
N PRO A 212 -25.09 10.39 -2.16
CA PRO A 212 -23.79 10.37 -1.49
C PRO A 212 -23.90 10.86 -0.05
N ALA A 213 -23.04 10.32 0.83
CA ALA A 213 -22.72 11.01 2.07
C ALA A 213 -21.95 12.28 1.76
N ILE A 214 -22.23 13.37 2.49
CA ILE A 214 -21.47 14.61 2.38
C ILE A 214 -20.55 14.70 3.60
N LEU A 215 -19.26 14.85 3.38
CA LEU A 215 -18.26 14.97 4.43
C LEU A 215 -17.62 16.36 4.37
N PHE A 216 -18.00 17.24 5.29
CA PHE A 216 -17.47 18.60 5.37
C PHE A 216 -16.27 18.66 6.32
N ALA A 217 -15.12 19.05 5.77
CA ALA A 217 -13.85 19.20 6.48
C ALA A 217 -13.18 20.55 6.15
N GLY A 218 -13.97 21.63 6.19
CA GLY A 218 -13.52 23.00 5.95
C GLY A 218 -13.72 23.93 7.14
N ASN A 219 -13.68 25.24 6.87
CA ASN A 219 -13.80 26.33 7.85
C ASN A 219 -14.89 26.07 8.90
N ARG A 220 -14.51 26.17 10.18
CA ARG A 220 -15.37 25.89 11.33
C ARG A 220 -16.60 26.82 11.42
N GLU A 221 -16.45 28.08 11.08
CA GLU A 221 -17.49 29.10 11.14
C GLU A 221 -18.56 28.90 10.05
N ALA A 222 -18.26 28.20 8.95
CA ALA A 222 -19.21 27.84 7.91
C ALA A 222 -20.14 26.67 8.29
N ARG A 223 -19.76 25.85 9.29
CA ARG A 223 -20.45 24.59 9.65
C ARG A 223 -21.96 24.75 9.89
N PRO A 224 -22.47 25.74 10.67
CA PRO A 224 -23.90 25.84 10.95
C PRO A 224 -24.75 26.08 9.69
N GLN A 225 -24.26 26.93 8.79
CA GLN A 225 -24.94 27.25 7.53
C GLN A 225 -24.89 26.08 6.54
N ILE A 226 -23.77 25.34 6.50
CA ILE A 226 -23.65 24.13 5.68
C ILE A 226 -24.61 23.05 6.20
N ALA A 227 -24.70 22.87 7.53
CA ALA A 227 -25.64 21.94 8.13
C ALA A 227 -27.11 22.28 7.80
N ALA A 228 -27.48 23.56 7.85
CA ALA A 228 -28.82 23.99 7.48
C ALA A 228 -29.16 23.73 6.00
N ARG A 229 -28.18 23.88 5.08
CA ARG A 229 -28.38 23.71 3.64
C ARG A 229 -28.36 22.26 3.18
N ILE A 230 -27.45 21.45 3.71
CA ILE A 230 -27.19 20.09 3.23
C ILE A 230 -27.86 19.03 4.10
N GLY A 231 -27.93 19.24 5.42
CA GLY A 231 -28.37 18.23 6.37
C GLY A 231 -29.83 17.80 6.23
N GLN A 232 -30.66 18.60 5.55
CA GLN A 232 -32.05 18.24 5.22
C GLN A 232 -32.16 17.40 3.93
N ILE A 233 -31.10 17.35 3.12
CA ILE A 233 -31.08 16.72 1.80
C ILE A 233 -30.28 15.41 1.85
N ALA A 234 -29.11 15.42 2.47
CA ALA A 234 -28.20 14.27 2.47
C ALA A 234 -27.62 14.05 3.87
N GLN A 235 -27.11 12.83 4.10
CA GLN A 235 -26.34 12.53 5.30
C GLN A 235 -25.09 13.43 5.34
N LEU A 236 -25.08 14.41 6.24
CA LEU A 236 -23.94 15.29 6.46
C LEU A 236 -23.12 14.83 7.67
N ARG A 237 -21.83 14.59 7.44
CA ARG A 237 -20.81 14.40 8.47
C ARG A 237 -19.89 15.62 8.48
N VAL A 238 -19.54 16.11 9.66
CA VAL A 238 -18.67 17.27 9.84
C VAL A 238 -17.48 16.85 10.67
N THR A 239 -16.28 17.17 10.19
CA THR A 239 -15.02 16.89 10.90
C THR A 239 -14.12 18.13 10.93
N ASP A 240 -12.97 18.01 11.58
CA ASP A 240 -11.99 19.08 11.66
C ASP A 240 -11.45 19.45 10.28
N ASN A 241 -11.15 20.74 10.13
CA ASN A 241 -10.70 21.30 8.88
C ASN A 241 -9.40 20.61 8.43
N VAL A 242 -9.31 20.23 7.15
CA VAL A 242 -8.07 19.67 6.58
C VAL A 242 -6.95 20.69 6.54
N HIS A 243 -7.31 21.98 6.57
CA HIS A 243 -6.38 23.09 6.44
C HIS A 243 -6.78 24.28 7.34
N PRO A 244 -6.73 24.09 8.68
CA PRO A 244 -7.24 25.09 9.62
C PRO A 244 -6.48 26.42 9.61
N ALA A 245 -5.23 26.46 9.16
CA ALA A 245 -4.45 27.68 8.95
C ALA A 245 -3.56 27.54 7.70
N LEU A 246 -3.08 28.64 7.11
CA LEU A 246 -2.36 28.62 5.82
C LEU A 246 -1.10 27.72 5.79
N GLU A 247 -0.45 27.54 6.93
CA GLU A 247 0.76 26.71 7.06
C GLU A 247 0.51 25.45 7.91
N ARG A 248 -0.76 25.13 8.20
CA ARG A 248 -1.13 24.01 9.07
C ARG A 248 -2.12 23.10 8.38
N GLU A 249 -1.63 21.95 7.94
CA GLU A 249 -2.41 20.85 7.43
C GLU A 249 -2.82 19.87 8.55
N ASN A 250 -4.01 19.29 8.45
CA ASN A 250 -4.54 18.33 9.42
C ASN A 250 -5.39 17.23 8.74
N LEU A 251 -4.75 16.18 8.24
CA LEU A 251 -5.42 15.14 7.44
C LEU A 251 -6.21 14.11 8.27
N ALA A 252 -5.72 13.78 9.46
CA ALA A 252 -6.22 12.65 10.26
C ALA A 252 -7.73 12.65 10.56
N PRO A 253 -8.40 13.79 10.82
CA PRO A 253 -9.84 13.81 11.05
C PRO A 253 -10.66 13.40 9.83
N LEU A 254 -10.26 13.85 8.62
CA LEU A 254 -10.91 13.45 7.37
C LEU A 254 -10.65 11.97 7.07
N GLN A 255 -9.41 11.50 7.28
CA GLN A 255 -9.05 10.09 7.08
C GLN A 255 -9.90 9.15 7.93
N ARG A 256 -10.06 9.44 9.23
CA ARG A 256 -10.87 8.61 10.15
C ARG A 256 -12.34 8.55 9.75
N GLU A 257 -12.93 9.64 9.27
CA GLU A 257 -14.32 9.64 8.81
C GLU A 257 -14.48 8.84 7.50
N LEU A 258 -13.52 8.91 6.59
CA LEU A 258 -13.52 8.09 5.36
C LEU A 258 -13.36 6.60 5.67
N GLU A 259 -12.46 6.24 6.60
CA GLU A 259 -12.34 4.85 7.07
C GLU A 259 -13.64 4.36 7.70
N THR A 260 -14.29 5.19 8.52
CA THR A 260 -15.59 4.87 9.13
C THR A 260 -16.65 4.62 8.05
N LEU A 261 -16.74 5.51 7.06
CA LEU A 261 -17.66 5.34 5.93
C LEU A 261 -17.36 4.09 5.09
N TYR A 262 -16.08 3.75 4.90
CA TYR A 262 -15.67 2.54 4.19
C TYR A 262 -16.13 1.28 4.94
N GLU A 263 -15.96 1.27 6.26
CA GLU A 263 -16.43 0.17 7.11
C GLU A 263 -17.96 0.01 7.06
N GLU A 264 -18.70 1.11 7.20
CA GLU A 264 -20.17 1.12 7.22
C GLU A 264 -20.81 0.81 5.86
N ARG A 265 -20.21 1.28 4.76
CA ARG A 265 -20.83 1.22 3.42
C ARG A 265 -20.27 0.12 2.53
N GLN A 266 -18.99 -0.22 2.69
CA GLN A 266 -18.32 -1.20 1.83
C GLN A 266 -18.11 -2.53 2.58
N LEU A 267 -17.45 -2.52 3.74
CA LEU A 267 -17.17 -3.77 4.47
C LEU A 267 -18.43 -4.44 5.00
N ALA A 268 -19.34 -3.68 5.62
CA ALA A 268 -20.57 -4.23 6.18
C ALA A 268 -21.49 -4.88 5.14
N ARG A 269 -21.30 -4.56 3.85
CA ARG A 269 -22.05 -5.12 2.72
C ARG A 269 -21.36 -6.31 2.06
N LEU A 270 -20.15 -6.67 2.49
CA LEU A 270 -19.46 -7.83 1.95
C LEU A 270 -20.29 -9.10 2.19
N PRO A 271 -20.58 -9.88 1.14
CA PRO A 271 -21.31 -11.13 1.32
C PRO A 271 -20.56 -12.09 2.25
N GLY A 272 -21.22 -12.60 3.29
CA GLY A 272 -20.61 -13.52 4.26
C GLY A 272 -19.92 -12.88 5.47
N ILE A 273 -19.72 -11.56 5.47
CA ILE A 273 -18.99 -10.86 6.55
C ILE A 273 -19.66 -11.02 7.93
N GLY A 274 -20.99 -11.06 7.97
CA GLY A 274 -21.75 -11.19 9.21
C GLY A 274 -21.53 -12.53 9.90
N ALA A 275 -21.44 -13.62 9.13
CA ALA A 275 -21.16 -14.94 9.69
C ALA A 275 -19.75 -15.01 10.29
N LEU A 276 -18.76 -14.39 9.64
CA LEU A 276 -17.39 -14.28 10.15
C LEU A 276 -17.30 -13.44 11.42
N GLY A 277 -18.13 -12.39 11.52
CA GLY A 277 -18.22 -11.58 12.74
C GLY A 277 -18.62 -12.38 13.98
N ASN A 278 -19.28 -13.54 13.83
CA ASN A 278 -19.65 -14.41 14.95
C ASN A 278 -18.48 -15.26 15.48
N TRP A 279 -17.37 -15.37 14.73
CA TRP A 279 -16.19 -16.13 15.15
C TRP A 279 -15.16 -15.31 15.93
N THR A 280 -15.31 -13.99 16.00
CA THR A 280 -14.34 -13.11 16.62
C THR A 280 -15.00 -12.06 17.51
N THR A 281 -14.35 -11.74 18.62
CA THR A 281 -14.70 -10.60 19.46
C THR A 281 -14.01 -9.31 19.01
N ALA A 282 -13.00 -9.42 18.14
CA ALA A 282 -12.32 -8.28 17.54
C ALA A 282 -13.03 -7.84 16.26
N LYS A 283 -12.95 -6.55 15.94
CA LYS A 283 -13.48 -6.02 14.69
C LYS A 283 -12.65 -6.53 13.50
N ILE A 284 -13.31 -6.93 12.42
CA ILE A 284 -12.65 -7.19 11.14
C ILE A 284 -12.12 -5.86 10.59
N LEU A 285 -10.80 -5.77 10.39
CA LEU A 285 -10.15 -4.51 9.98
C LEU A 285 -9.89 -4.47 8.47
N PRO A 286 -9.87 -3.27 7.86
CA PRO A 286 -9.24 -3.09 6.56
C PRO A 286 -7.76 -3.51 6.60
N SER A 287 -7.28 -4.24 5.59
CA SER A 287 -5.90 -4.77 5.57
C SER A 287 -4.85 -3.67 5.72
N ALA A 288 -5.02 -2.52 5.05
CA ALA A 288 -4.09 -1.38 5.18
C ALA A 288 -3.98 -0.83 6.62
N ARG A 289 -5.07 -0.85 7.40
CA ARG A 289 -5.07 -0.40 8.80
C ARG A 289 -4.39 -1.41 9.71
N ALA A 290 -4.58 -2.71 9.46
CA ALA A 290 -3.88 -3.74 10.20
C ALA A 290 -2.37 -3.76 9.87
N PHE A 291 -2.01 -3.54 8.61
CA PHE A 291 -0.62 -3.37 8.19
C PHE A 291 0.05 -2.16 8.86
N GLU A 292 -0.66 -1.03 9.00
CA GLU A 292 -0.19 0.11 9.78
C GLU A 292 0.19 -0.29 11.21
N ASN A 293 -0.63 -1.09 11.89
CA ASN A 293 -0.36 -1.50 13.27
C ASN A 293 1.00 -2.21 13.39
N VAL A 294 1.33 -3.08 12.43
CA VAL A 294 2.63 -3.78 12.37
C VAL A 294 3.78 -2.80 12.20
N VAL A 295 3.68 -1.91 11.20
CA VAL A 295 4.75 -0.94 10.93
C VAL A 295 4.98 -0.03 12.13
N ARG A 296 3.91 0.45 12.77
CA ARG A 296 4.01 1.32 13.95
C ARG A 296 4.54 0.59 15.17
N PHE A 297 4.19 -0.69 15.35
CA PHE A 297 4.74 -1.54 16.39
C PHE A 297 6.26 -1.66 16.24
N LEU A 298 6.74 -2.10 15.07
CA LEU A 298 8.17 -2.25 14.79
C LEU A 298 8.93 -0.93 14.96
N ALA A 299 8.41 0.17 14.39
CA ALA A 299 9.06 1.48 14.45
C ALA A 299 9.22 1.97 15.90
N ARG A 300 8.17 1.83 16.73
CA ARG A 300 8.21 2.26 18.14
C ARG A 300 9.04 1.33 19.02
N ARG A 301 8.94 0.03 18.79
CA ARG A 301 9.63 -0.99 19.60
C ARG A 301 11.15 -0.90 19.45
N TYR A 302 11.61 -0.63 18.23
CA TYR A 302 13.03 -0.65 17.88
C TYR A 302 13.62 0.72 17.50
N GLY A 303 12.80 1.78 17.46
CA GLY A 303 13.25 3.12 17.06
C GLY A 303 13.68 3.20 15.61
N LEU A 304 13.02 2.45 14.71
CA LEU A 304 13.39 2.32 13.30
C LEU A 304 12.58 3.27 12.40
N ASN A 305 13.23 3.80 11.37
CA ASN A 305 12.57 4.39 10.22
C ASN A 305 12.23 3.28 9.22
N ILE A 306 10.95 2.97 9.07
CA ILE A 306 10.48 1.85 8.25
C ILE A 306 9.84 2.38 6.98
N LEU A 307 10.19 1.78 5.85
CA LEU A 307 9.42 1.87 4.62
C LEU A 307 8.82 0.48 4.36
N ALA A 308 7.51 0.38 4.24
CA ALA A 308 6.84 -0.90 4.08
C ALA A 308 5.85 -0.86 2.92
N ALA A 309 5.80 -1.91 2.10
CA ALA A 309 4.90 -2.00 0.96
C ALA A 309 4.11 -3.32 0.97
N ASP A 310 2.82 -3.20 0.75
CA ASP A 310 1.88 -4.31 0.54
C ASP A 310 1.29 -4.17 -0.87
N ILE A 311 1.54 -5.15 -1.74
CA ILE A 311 1.02 -5.17 -3.11
C ILE A 311 0.01 -6.29 -3.29
N GLY A 312 -1.21 -5.92 -3.64
CA GLY A 312 -2.30 -6.85 -3.88
C GLY A 312 -2.78 -6.83 -5.34
N SER A 313 -3.78 -7.67 -5.59
CA SER A 313 -4.49 -7.71 -6.88
C SER A 313 -5.21 -6.40 -7.20
N ALA A 314 -5.87 -5.79 -6.21
CA ALA A 314 -6.62 -4.55 -6.37
C ALA A 314 -5.88 -3.30 -5.89
N THR A 315 -5.04 -3.43 -4.86
CA THR A 315 -4.51 -2.26 -4.14
C THR A 315 -3.01 -2.37 -3.92
N THR A 316 -2.31 -1.24 -3.98
CA THR A 316 -0.95 -1.09 -3.41
C THR A 316 -1.01 -0.18 -2.21
N THR A 317 -0.50 -0.63 -1.06
CA THR A 317 -0.38 0.15 0.17
C THR A 317 1.10 0.39 0.46
N ILE A 318 1.46 1.64 0.78
CA ILE A 318 2.78 1.97 1.31
C ILE A 318 2.60 2.65 2.67
N ALA A 319 3.38 2.21 3.65
CA ALA A 319 3.46 2.80 4.97
C ALA A 319 4.90 3.25 5.24
N GLN A 320 5.06 4.44 5.79
CA GLN A 320 6.35 5.00 6.17
C GLN A 320 6.31 5.53 7.60
N THR A 321 7.36 5.25 8.36
CA THR A 321 7.65 5.88 9.65
C THR A 321 8.97 6.61 9.57
N ARG A 322 9.01 7.83 10.12
CA ARG A 322 10.23 8.62 10.23
C ARG A 322 10.21 9.42 11.52
N GLY A 323 11.04 9.03 12.48
CA GLY A 323 10.87 9.50 13.87
C GLY A 323 9.43 9.27 14.34
N ASP A 324 8.75 10.33 14.78
CA ASP A 324 7.35 10.26 15.22
C ASP A 324 6.32 10.41 14.08
N ALA A 325 6.76 10.77 12.87
CA ALA A 325 5.88 10.97 11.73
C ALA A 325 5.49 9.62 11.10
N TYR A 326 4.21 9.49 10.75
CA TYR A 326 3.65 8.34 10.07
C TYR A 326 2.90 8.79 8.82
N THR A 327 3.19 8.13 7.70
CA THR A 327 2.51 8.35 6.42
C THR A 327 2.01 7.01 5.89
N ARG A 328 0.75 6.97 5.47
CA ARG A 328 0.16 5.82 4.78
C ARG A 328 -0.47 6.27 3.48
N VAL A 329 -0.26 5.50 2.43
CA VAL A 329 -0.95 5.67 1.16
C VAL A 329 -1.51 4.34 0.70
N VAL A 330 -2.77 4.36 0.27
CA VAL A 330 -3.53 3.21 -0.21
C VAL A 330 -4.03 3.55 -1.62
N ARG A 331 -3.60 2.76 -2.60
CA ARG A 331 -3.85 3.01 -4.03
C ARG A 331 -4.64 1.87 -4.62
N ALA A 332 -5.97 2.01 -4.56
CA ALA A 332 -6.92 1.05 -5.12
C ALA A 332 -6.94 0.99 -6.65
N ASP A 333 -6.18 1.88 -7.28
CA ASP A 333 -5.99 2.06 -8.72
C ASP A 333 -4.59 1.60 -9.20
N LEU A 334 -3.82 0.93 -8.32
CA LEU A 334 -2.46 0.44 -8.57
C LEU A 334 -2.26 -1.01 -8.10
N GLY A 335 -3.27 -1.86 -8.26
CA GLY A 335 -3.11 -3.31 -8.06
C GLY A 335 -2.53 -4.01 -9.30
N ILE A 336 -1.87 -5.16 -9.11
CA ILE A 336 -1.25 -5.93 -10.21
C ILE A 336 -2.13 -7.04 -10.77
N GLY A 337 -3.37 -7.16 -10.28
CA GLY A 337 -4.39 -8.11 -10.75
C GLY A 337 -5.63 -7.37 -11.22
N SER A 338 -6.71 -7.37 -10.44
CA SER A 338 -8.00 -6.78 -10.83
C SER A 338 -7.93 -5.28 -11.17
N SER A 339 -6.97 -4.54 -10.62
CA SER A 339 -6.77 -3.12 -10.92
C SER A 339 -5.68 -2.84 -11.96
N LEU A 340 -5.11 -3.89 -12.58
CA LEU A 340 -4.03 -3.75 -13.57
C LEU A 340 -4.47 -2.94 -14.80
N GLN A 341 -5.70 -3.12 -15.27
CA GLN A 341 -6.24 -2.32 -16.36
C GLN A 341 -6.33 -0.83 -15.99
N ALA A 342 -6.78 -0.51 -14.77
CA ALA A 342 -6.83 0.87 -14.27
C ALA A 342 -5.43 1.49 -14.15
N MET A 343 -4.44 0.70 -13.74
CA MET A 343 -3.05 1.13 -13.73
C MET A 343 -2.52 1.40 -15.14
N LEU A 344 -2.76 0.50 -16.10
CA LEU A 344 -2.38 0.70 -17.51
C LEU A 344 -2.98 1.98 -18.09
N ALA A 345 -4.26 2.24 -17.83
CA ALA A 345 -4.94 3.44 -18.28
C ALA A 345 -4.32 4.74 -17.72
N ARG A 346 -3.65 4.67 -16.58
CA ARG A 346 -3.20 5.86 -15.83
C ARG A 346 -1.70 6.08 -15.85
N ALA A 347 -0.90 5.03 -15.73
CA ALA A 347 0.55 5.08 -15.87
C ALA A 347 0.99 5.03 -17.33
N GLY A 348 0.15 4.48 -18.22
CA GLY A 348 0.48 4.20 -19.61
C GLY A 348 1.30 2.91 -19.76
N THR A 349 1.12 2.23 -20.89
CA THR A 349 1.83 0.98 -21.22
C THR A 349 3.35 1.15 -21.26
N HIS A 350 3.83 2.28 -21.78
CA HIS A 350 5.25 2.59 -21.89
C HIS A 350 5.97 2.54 -20.53
N ALA A 351 5.30 2.96 -19.45
CA ALA A 351 5.87 2.95 -18.11
C ALA A 351 6.17 1.53 -17.60
N LEU A 352 5.45 0.52 -18.06
CA LEU A 352 5.69 -0.89 -17.73
C LEU A 352 6.70 -1.51 -18.71
N MET A 353 6.53 -1.27 -20.01
CA MET A 353 7.38 -1.85 -21.07
C MET A 353 8.87 -1.55 -20.89
N GLN A 354 9.22 -0.39 -20.30
CA GLN A 354 10.61 -0.04 -20.02
C GLN A 354 11.34 -1.01 -19.06
N TRP A 355 10.60 -1.76 -18.25
CA TRP A 355 11.17 -2.71 -17.28
C TRP A 355 11.21 -4.14 -17.81
N ILE A 356 10.77 -4.37 -19.05
CA ILE A 356 10.71 -5.71 -19.63
C ILE A 356 12.08 -6.08 -20.21
N PRO A 357 12.72 -7.16 -19.74
CA PRO A 357 14.02 -7.59 -20.23
C PRO A 357 13.92 -8.47 -21.49
N LEU A 358 12.73 -8.56 -22.12
CA LEU A 358 12.44 -9.50 -23.20
C LEU A 358 12.18 -8.75 -24.51
N GLU A 359 12.53 -9.39 -25.62
CA GLU A 359 12.04 -8.99 -26.92
C GLU A 359 10.67 -9.61 -27.16
N MET A 360 9.63 -8.79 -27.11
CA MET A 360 8.24 -9.20 -27.26
C MET A 360 7.45 -8.06 -27.91
N ASP A 361 6.42 -8.41 -28.67
CA ASP A 361 5.55 -7.43 -29.31
C ASP A 361 4.72 -6.66 -28.26
N ALA A 362 4.50 -5.37 -28.53
CA ALA A 362 3.79 -4.49 -27.59
C ALA A 362 2.32 -4.90 -27.39
N ASP A 363 1.67 -5.42 -28.43
CA ASP A 363 0.29 -5.89 -28.36
C ASP A 363 0.20 -7.21 -27.59
N ASP A 364 1.20 -8.10 -27.72
CA ASP A 364 1.29 -9.33 -26.94
C ASP A 364 1.47 -9.05 -25.44
N MET A 365 2.34 -8.08 -25.09
CA MET A 365 2.50 -7.63 -23.70
C MET A 365 1.17 -7.09 -23.15
N LEU A 366 0.50 -6.23 -23.92
CA LEU A 366 -0.78 -5.64 -23.53
C LEU A 366 -1.85 -6.71 -23.36
N ALA A 367 -1.96 -7.64 -24.31
CA ALA A 367 -2.89 -8.76 -24.24
C ALA A 367 -2.65 -9.63 -22.99
N THR A 368 -1.38 -9.88 -22.66
CA THR A 368 -1.01 -10.66 -21.46
C THR A 368 -1.44 -9.94 -20.18
N TRP A 369 -1.17 -8.62 -20.05
CA TRP A 369 -1.62 -7.85 -18.89
C TRP A 369 -3.13 -7.76 -18.79
N LEU A 370 -3.84 -7.55 -19.89
CA LEU A 370 -5.31 -7.50 -19.90
C LEU A 370 -5.93 -8.86 -19.57
N ASN A 371 -5.35 -9.95 -20.08
CA ASN A 371 -5.78 -11.31 -19.73
C ASN A 371 -5.57 -11.58 -18.23
N HIS A 372 -4.44 -11.16 -17.66
CA HIS A 372 -4.20 -11.26 -16.22
C HIS A 372 -5.16 -10.38 -15.40
N ALA A 373 -5.54 -9.19 -15.90
CA ALA A 373 -6.51 -8.33 -15.23
C ALA A 373 -7.91 -8.98 -15.15
N ILE A 374 -8.29 -9.76 -16.17
CA ILE A 374 -9.55 -10.54 -16.20
C ILE A 374 -9.44 -11.80 -15.32
N HIS A 375 -8.26 -12.41 -15.24
CA HIS A 375 -8.00 -13.62 -14.47
C HIS A 375 -6.94 -13.38 -13.37
N PRO A 376 -7.20 -12.51 -12.37
CA PRO A 376 -6.19 -12.08 -11.42
C PRO A 376 -5.71 -13.19 -10.46
N GLY A 377 -6.46 -14.30 -10.37
CA GLY A 377 -6.06 -15.49 -9.60
C GLY A 377 -5.16 -16.47 -10.37
N ALA A 378 -4.92 -16.22 -11.66
CA ALA A 378 -4.03 -17.06 -12.45
C ALA A 378 -2.58 -16.88 -11.99
N ILE A 379 -1.92 -18.00 -11.71
CA ILE A 379 -0.49 -18.03 -11.44
C ILE A 379 0.23 -17.97 -12.79
N PRO A 380 1.25 -17.09 -12.97
CA PRO A 380 2.06 -17.08 -14.19
C PRO A 380 2.59 -18.47 -14.54
N GLY A 381 2.27 -18.95 -15.73
CA GLY A 381 2.70 -20.27 -16.22
C GLY A 381 4.11 -20.26 -16.82
N THR A 382 4.62 -19.08 -17.16
CA THR A 382 5.94 -18.90 -17.78
C THR A 382 6.76 -17.82 -17.07
N ARG A 383 8.08 -17.86 -17.27
CA ARG A 383 8.99 -16.80 -16.78
C ARG A 383 8.62 -15.44 -17.37
N ASP A 384 8.17 -15.41 -18.62
CA ASP A 384 7.86 -14.17 -19.35
C ASP A 384 6.62 -13.47 -18.78
N GLU A 385 5.56 -14.25 -18.50
CA GLU A 385 4.37 -13.75 -17.80
C GLU A 385 4.74 -13.21 -16.40
N PHE A 386 5.62 -13.91 -15.69
CA PHE A 386 6.08 -13.45 -14.38
C PHE A 386 6.85 -12.12 -14.47
N LEU A 387 7.76 -11.97 -15.45
CA LEU A 387 8.50 -10.73 -15.69
C LEU A 387 7.57 -9.55 -16.06
N LEU A 388 6.50 -9.82 -16.82
CA LEU A 388 5.46 -8.83 -17.13
C LEU A 388 4.74 -8.35 -15.86
N LEU A 389 4.40 -9.24 -14.94
CA LEU A 389 3.81 -8.85 -13.65
C LEU A 389 4.80 -8.10 -12.75
N GLN A 390 6.08 -8.46 -12.78
CA GLN A 390 7.09 -7.71 -12.04
C GLN A 390 7.25 -6.28 -12.55
N ALA A 391 7.18 -6.05 -13.87
CA ALA A 391 7.17 -4.70 -14.42
C ALA A 391 5.94 -3.90 -13.96
N ALA A 392 4.76 -4.52 -13.94
CA ALA A 392 3.55 -3.93 -13.39
C ALA A 392 3.73 -3.56 -11.90
N ALA A 393 4.32 -4.44 -11.10
CA ALA A 393 4.60 -4.20 -9.69
C ALA A 393 5.61 -3.06 -9.44
N ARG A 394 6.68 -2.95 -10.24
CA ARG A 394 7.62 -1.81 -10.18
C ARG A 394 6.91 -0.49 -10.40
N VAL A 395 6.03 -0.43 -11.40
CA VAL A 395 5.25 0.78 -11.72
C VAL A 395 4.24 1.11 -10.62
N ALA A 396 3.59 0.10 -10.05
CA ALA A 396 2.68 0.27 -8.92
C ALA A 396 3.40 0.90 -7.71
N LEU A 397 4.55 0.33 -7.31
CA LEU A 397 5.36 0.83 -6.20
C LEU A 397 5.88 2.25 -6.47
N THR A 398 6.44 2.49 -7.66
CA THR A 398 6.97 3.81 -8.05
C THR A 398 5.87 4.87 -8.03
N SER A 399 4.70 4.55 -8.58
CA SER A 399 3.58 5.47 -8.66
C SER A 399 3.01 5.75 -7.26
N ALA A 400 2.83 4.72 -6.44
CA ALA A 400 2.36 4.88 -5.06
C ALA A 400 3.34 5.71 -4.22
N ALA A 401 4.65 5.46 -4.31
CA ALA A 401 5.67 6.20 -3.58
C ALA A 401 5.76 7.67 -4.00
N ARG A 402 5.67 7.95 -5.32
CA ARG A 402 5.66 9.32 -5.85
C ARG A 402 4.44 10.10 -5.40
N ASN A 403 3.25 9.49 -5.46
CA ASN A 403 2.01 10.15 -5.01
C ASN A 403 2.03 10.48 -3.51
N ALA A 404 2.68 9.63 -2.73
CA ALA A 404 2.85 9.79 -1.29
C ALA A 404 3.98 10.76 -0.89
N GLN A 405 4.76 11.27 -1.85
CA GLN A 405 5.94 12.13 -1.62
C GLN A 405 6.90 11.54 -0.57
N LEU A 406 7.07 10.21 -0.61
CA LEU A 406 7.84 9.51 0.41
C LEU A 406 9.32 9.90 0.36
N ASP A 407 9.91 10.03 1.54
CA ASP A 407 11.34 10.22 1.67
C ASP A 407 12.01 8.85 1.83
N ALA A 408 12.47 8.25 0.74
CA ALA A 408 13.12 6.95 0.75
C ALA A 408 14.60 7.00 1.22
N ARG A 409 15.02 8.05 1.92
CA ARG A 409 16.37 8.18 2.49
C ARG A 409 16.38 7.76 3.96
N ALA A 410 17.51 7.22 4.41
CA ALA A 410 17.72 6.85 5.82
C ALA A 410 16.61 5.91 6.34
N VAL A 411 16.22 4.96 5.49
CA VAL A 411 15.41 3.81 5.89
C VAL A 411 16.30 2.89 6.72
N ASP A 412 15.76 2.29 7.78
CA ASP A 412 16.45 1.25 8.57
C ASP A 412 15.91 -0.15 8.20
N LEU A 413 14.61 -0.25 7.91
CA LEU A 413 13.94 -1.48 7.48
C LEU A 413 13.04 -1.23 6.26
N LEU A 414 13.28 -1.97 5.19
CA LEU A 414 12.36 -2.12 4.06
C LEU A 414 11.59 -3.44 4.22
N LEU A 415 10.29 -3.34 4.48
CA LEU A 415 9.41 -4.50 4.69
C LEU A 415 8.43 -4.70 3.51
N LEU A 416 8.36 -5.91 2.98
CA LEU A 416 7.53 -6.23 1.82
C LEU A 416 6.52 -7.34 2.13
N THR A 417 5.27 -7.18 1.69
CA THR A 417 4.20 -8.20 1.82
C THR A 417 3.22 -8.12 0.64
N GLY A 418 2.29 -9.06 0.59
CA GLY A 418 1.22 -9.10 -0.40
C GLY A 418 1.60 -9.76 -1.73
N GLY A 419 0.57 -10.21 -2.46
CA GLY A 419 0.63 -10.57 -3.88
C GLY A 419 1.92 -11.27 -4.30
N ILE A 420 2.68 -10.60 -5.18
CA ILE A 420 3.92 -11.11 -5.80
C ILE A 420 5.06 -11.38 -4.83
N PHE A 421 5.06 -10.74 -3.65
CA PHE A 421 6.06 -10.95 -2.60
C PHE A 421 5.74 -12.18 -1.75
N SER A 422 4.46 -12.56 -1.66
CA SER A 422 4.04 -13.79 -0.99
C SER A 422 4.09 -15.00 -1.93
N ASN A 423 4.36 -16.19 -1.38
CA ASN A 423 4.39 -17.46 -2.12
C ASN A 423 5.35 -17.46 -3.32
N ASN A 424 6.50 -16.80 -3.19
CA ASN A 424 7.52 -16.71 -4.23
C ASN A 424 8.89 -17.08 -3.65
N SER A 425 9.62 -17.94 -4.36
CA SER A 425 10.93 -18.47 -3.94
C SER A 425 12.13 -17.73 -4.54
N ASN A 426 11.93 -16.87 -5.55
CA ASN A 426 13.02 -16.10 -6.17
C ASN A 426 13.23 -14.77 -5.43
N PHE A 427 13.85 -14.86 -4.25
CA PHE A 427 14.09 -13.69 -3.39
C PHE A 427 14.94 -12.60 -4.04
N ALA A 428 15.90 -12.99 -4.88
CA ALA A 428 16.77 -12.07 -5.61
C ALA A 428 15.94 -11.14 -6.52
N SER A 429 15.00 -11.73 -7.26
CA SER A 429 14.10 -11.01 -8.14
C SER A 429 13.14 -10.08 -7.37
N LEU A 430 12.65 -10.52 -6.20
CA LEU A 430 11.81 -9.70 -5.32
C LEU A 430 12.57 -8.53 -4.72
N ALA A 431 13.83 -8.75 -4.31
CA ALA A 431 14.69 -7.70 -3.81
C ALA A 431 14.92 -6.63 -4.88
N LEU A 432 15.28 -7.06 -6.10
CA LEU A 432 15.47 -6.14 -7.22
C LEU A 432 14.19 -5.35 -7.54
N LEU A 433 13.04 -6.02 -7.61
CA LEU A 433 11.73 -5.39 -7.83
C LEU A 433 11.46 -4.26 -6.82
N ALA A 434 11.71 -4.51 -5.54
CA ALA A 434 11.48 -3.51 -4.49
C ALA A 434 12.50 -2.36 -4.55
N LEU A 435 13.78 -2.67 -4.81
CA LEU A 435 14.82 -1.65 -4.98
C LEU A 435 14.53 -0.76 -6.20
N ASP A 436 14.03 -1.32 -7.29
CA ASP A 436 13.65 -0.58 -8.49
C ASP A 436 12.43 0.32 -8.27
N GLY A 437 11.41 -0.22 -7.59
CA GLY A 437 10.13 0.45 -7.40
C GLY A 437 10.14 1.53 -6.30
N LEU A 438 10.87 1.30 -5.21
CA LEU A 438 10.89 2.21 -4.05
C LEU A 438 12.15 3.07 -3.97
N GLN A 439 13.24 2.63 -4.61
CA GLN A 439 14.54 3.31 -4.67
C GLN A 439 15.04 3.85 -3.31
N PRO A 440 15.02 3.03 -2.24
CA PRO A 440 15.55 3.42 -0.93
C PRO A 440 17.05 3.69 -1.02
N SER A 441 17.55 4.54 -0.12
CA SER A 441 18.97 4.90 -0.03
C SER A 441 19.48 4.92 1.39
N GLY A 442 20.78 4.66 1.53
CA GLY A 442 21.46 4.46 2.80
C GLY A 442 21.77 2.98 3.05
N ILE A 443 21.82 2.59 4.31
CA ILE A 443 22.11 1.22 4.73
C ILE A 443 20.90 0.72 5.52
N PHE A 444 20.25 -0.35 5.05
CA PHE A 444 18.99 -0.84 5.62
C PHE A 444 18.86 -2.35 5.51
N THR A 445 18.00 -2.93 6.35
CA THR A 445 17.61 -4.34 6.24
C THR A 445 16.43 -4.48 5.28
N LEU A 446 16.48 -5.48 4.41
CA LEU A 446 15.38 -5.86 3.54
C LEU A 446 14.73 -7.14 4.07
N ALA A 447 13.43 -7.11 4.31
CA ALA A 447 12.66 -8.25 4.81
C ALA A 447 11.37 -8.44 3.99
N VAL A 448 10.95 -9.70 3.86
CA VAL A 448 9.73 -10.08 3.16
C VAL A 448 8.86 -11.00 4.02
N ASP A 449 7.56 -10.79 3.96
CA ASP A 449 6.56 -11.70 4.49
C ASP A 449 6.18 -12.70 3.39
N GLN A 450 6.72 -13.92 3.50
CA GLN A 450 6.53 -14.98 2.50
C GLN A 450 5.10 -15.52 2.47
N PHE A 451 4.35 -15.41 3.56
CA PHE A 451 2.99 -15.92 3.65
C PHE A 451 1.95 -14.83 3.35
N GLY A 452 2.36 -13.56 3.34
CA GLY A 452 1.46 -12.43 3.17
C GLY A 452 0.44 -12.33 4.31
N LEU A 453 0.85 -12.66 5.54
CA LEU A 453 0.03 -12.61 6.76
C LEU A 453 0.45 -11.47 7.70
N ALA A 454 1.46 -10.68 7.34
CA ALA A 454 1.94 -9.56 8.13
C ALA A 454 0.80 -8.62 8.55
N PRO A 455 -0.07 -8.13 7.64
CA PRO A 455 -1.20 -7.31 8.07
C PRO A 455 -2.12 -8.04 9.06
N ALA A 456 -2.31 -9.35 8.94
CA ALA A 456 -3.19 -10.12 9.83
C ALA A 456 -2.63 -10.20 11.27
N TYR A 457 -1.30 -10.24 11.44
CA TYR A 457 -0.68 -10.13 12.77
C TYR A 457 -0.96 -8.77 13.44
N GLY A 458 -1.14 -7.71 12.65
CA GLY A 458 -1.56 -6.40 13.15
C GLY A 458 -2.99 -6.36 13.69
N ALA A 459 -3.86 -7.27 13.23
CA ALA A 459 -5.20 -7.45 13.79
C ALA A 459 -5.20 -8.39 15.02
N LEU A 460 -4.29 -9.39 15.04
CA LEU A 460 -4.09 -10.26 16.20
C LEU A 460 -3.79 -9.46 17.48
N ALA A 461 -3.13 -8.31 17.36
CA ALA A 461 -2.84 -7.43 18.50
C ALA A 461 -4.09 -6.96 19.27
N ALA A 462 -5.26 -6.93 18.64
CA ALA A 462 -6.52 -6.61 19.31
C ALA A 462 -7.04 -7.74 20.22
N LEU A 463 -6.65 -8.99 19.94
CA LEU A 463 -6.98 -10.16 20.75
C LEU A 463 -5.89 -10.45 21.78
N ASN A 464 -4.64 -10.49 21.32
CA ASN A 464 -3.46 -10.74 22.15
C ASN A 464 -2.23 -10.02 21.58
N ALA A 465 -1.90 -8.88 22.18
CA ALA A 465 -0.76 -8.04 21.76
C ALA A 465 0.60 -8.72 21.97
N ALA A 466 0.74 -9.59 22.99
CA ALA A 466 1.97 -10.33 23.24
C ALA A 466 2.20 -11.38 22.14
N ALA A 467 1.16 -12.15 21.80
CA ALA A 467 1.18 -13.12 20.71
C ALA A 467 1.51 -12.47 19.37
N ALA A 468 0.88 -11.33 19.06
CA ALA A 468 1.19 -10.57 17.85
C ALA A 468 2.66 -10.12 17.81
N GLY A 469 3.19 -9.58 18.91
CA GLY A 469 4.60 -9.19 19.02
C GLY A 469 5.54 -10.37 18.80
N ASP A 470 5.32 -11.48 19.49
CA ASP A 470 6.16 -12.68 19.38
C ASP A 470 6.23 -13.21 17.94
N VAL A 471 5.10 -13.32 17.25
CA VAL A 471 5.08 -13.79 15.85
C VAL A 471 5.78 -12.79 14.92
N ILE A 472 5.49 -11.50 15.05
CA ILE A 472 6.11 -10.44 14.22
C ILE A 472 7.64 -10.45 14.39
N GLU A 473 8.13 -10.63 15.61
CA GLU A 473 9.57 -10.61 15.92
C GLU A 473 10.30 -11.89 15.51
N ARG A 474 9.63 -13.06 15.54
CA ARG A 474 10.30 -14.36 15.43
C ARG A 474 10.08 -15.10 14.12
N ASP A 475 8.88 -14.98 13.55
CA ASP A 475 8.45 -15.81 12.40
C ASP A 475 7.81 -15.02 11.26
N GLY A 476 7.38 -13.78 11.52
CA GLY A 476 6.55 -13.02 10.60
C GLY A 476 7.27 -12.62 9.31
N PHE A 477 8.60 -12.54 9.33
CA PHE A 477 9.40 -12.03 8.22
C PHE A 477 10.65 -12.87 7.97
N THR A 478 10.98 -13.01 6.69
CA THR A 478 12.28 -13.51 6.25
C THR A 478 13.18 -12.34 5.88
N THR A 479 14.30 -12.22 6.59
CA THR A 479 15.36 -11.25 6.24
C THR A 479 16.06 -11.69 4.95
N LEU A 480 15.90 -10.89 3.90
CA LEU A 480 16.61 -11.11 2.64
C LEU A 480 18.07 -10.70 2.75
N GLY A 481 18.36 -9.64 3.51
CA GLY A 481 19.74 -9.22 3.74
C GLY A 481 19.88 -7.76 4.16
N THR A 482 21.12 -7.35 4.34
CA THR A 482 21.46 -5.93 4.47
C THR A 482 21.68 -5.35 3.07
N VAL A 483 21.19 -4.15 2.82
CA VAL A 483 21.37 -3.41 1.57
C VAL A 483 22.19 -2.15 1.83
N ILE A 484 23.20 -1.90 1.00
CA ILE A 484 23.96 -0.65 0.94
C ILE A 484 23.62 0.03 -0.39
N ALA A 485 22.84 1.11 -0.33
CA ALA A 485 22.42 1.88 -1.49
C ALA A 485 22.97 3.31 -1.41
N PRO A 486 24.21 3.56 -1.86
CA PRO A 486 24.82 4.88 -1.81
C PRO A 486 24.11 5.87 -2.73
N LEU A 487 24.02 7.13 -2.31
CA LEU A 487 23.65 8.24 -3.18
C LEU A 487 24.91 8.82 -3.82
N SER A 488 25.02 8.69 -5.14
CA SER A 488 26.16 9.13 -5.94
C SER A 488 25.71 9.73 -7.26
N ASN A 489 26.45 10.76 -7.71
CA ASN A 489 26.34 11.35 -9.04
C ASN A 489 27.66 11.17 -9.83
N ASN A 490 28.44 10.14 -9.47
CA ASN A 490 29.69 9.83 -10.16
C ASN A 490 29.44 9.35 -11.59
N ARG A 491 30.50 9.27 -12.40
CA ARG A 491 30.41 8.63 -13.72
C ARG A 491 30.38 7.12 -13.55
N ALA A 492 29.68 6.42 -14.44
CA ALA A 492 29.65 4.97 -14.48
C ALA A 492 31.08 4.38 -14.42
N GLY A 493 31.27 3.36 -13.58
CA GLY A 493 32.56 2.70 -13.37
C GLY A 493 33.48 3.36 -12.33
N ALA A 494 33.21 4.59 -11.88
CA ALA A 494 33.99 5.22 -10.80
C ALA A 494 33.68 4.56 -9.45
N VAL A 495 34.67 4.29 -8.60
CA VAL A 495 34.44 3.63 -7.30
C VAL A 495 33.60 4.49 -6.37
N ASP A 496 32.41 4.02 -6.01
CA ASP A 496 31.50 4.70 -5.09
C ASP A 496 31.80 4.34 -3.63
N VAL A 497 31.97 3.04 -3.36
CA VAL A 497 32.20 2.52 -2.01
C VAL A 497 33.28 1.44 -1.99
N ARG A 498 34.06 1.43 -0.91
CA ARG A 498 34.97 0.33 -0.57
C ARG A 498 34.45 -0.34 0.70
N ILE A 499 34.27 -1.66 0.65
CA ILE A 499 33.64 -2.43 1.70
C ILE A 499 34.64 -3.47 2.19
N GLN A 500 34.89 -3.46 3.49
CA GLN A 500 35.56 -4.54 4.18
C GLN A 500 34.52 -5.31 4.99
N VAL A 501 34.39 -6.61 4.72
CA VAL A 501 33.49 -7.52 5.45
C VAL A 501 34.34 -8.54 6.19
N GLN A 502 34.18 -8.60 7.51
CA GLN A 502 34.85 -9.58 8.36
C GLN A 502 33.78 -10.47 9.02
N PRO A 503 33.47 -11.64 8.44
CA PRO A 503 32.59 -12.61 9.06
C PRO A 503 33.19 -13.12 10.37
N THR A 504 32.34 -13.49 11.34
CA THR A 504 32.81 -14.07 12.62
C THR A 504 33.64 -15.33 12.42
N ASN A 505 33.31 -16.13 11.39
CA ASN A 505 33.94 -17.41 11.07
C ASN A 505 34.41 -17.46 9.60
N GLY A 506 35.28 -16.54 9.19
CA GLY A 506 35.79 -16.47 7.82
C GLY A 506 36.92 -15.46 7.60
N GLY A 507 37.50 -15.46 6.41
CA GLY A 507 38.50 -14.47 6.00
C GLY A 507 37.87 -13.11 5.72
N ALA A 508 38.65 -12.04 5.90
CA ALA A 508 38.25 -10.70 5.48
C ALA A 508 38.04 -10.65 3.97
N MET A 509 36.94 -10.04 3.54
CA MET A 509 36.66 -9.74 2.14
C MET A 509 36.79 -8.23 1.94
N ASN A 510 37.50 -7.81 0.90
CA ASN A 510 37.60 -6.41 0.49
C ASN A 510 37.00 -6.28 -0.91
N ILE A 511 35.97 -5.45 -1.03
CA ILE A 511 35.23 -5.23 -2.27
C ILE A 511 35.28 -3.74 -2.62
N GLU A 512 35.59 -3.41 -3.87
CA GLU A 512 35.37 -2.08 -4.43
C GLU A 512 34.14 -2.13 -5.34
N VAL A 513 33.16 -1.28 -5.07
CA VAL A 513 31.90 -1.26 -5.83
C VAL A 513 31.85 0.00 -6.69
N PRO A 514 31.85 -0.14 -8.04
CA PRO A 514 31.75 0.99 -8.95
C PRO A 514 30.33 1.57 -9.01
N HIS A 515 30.25 2.84 -9.37
CA HIS A 515 29.00 3.53 -9.65
C HIS A 515 28.28 2.86 -10.82
N GLY A 516 26.98 2.59 -10.62
CA GLY A 516 26.12 1.95 -11.61
C GLY A 516 26.01 0.43 -11.50
N SER A 517 26.78 -0.23 -10.62
CA SER A 517 26.71 -1.68 -10.45
C SER A 517 25.75 -2.13 -9.36
N LEU A 518 25.41 -3.41 -9.40
CA LEU A 518 24.70 -4.15 -8.37
C LEU A 518 25.58 -5.35 -7.99
N GLU A 519 25.84 -5.53 -6.71
CA GLU A 519 26.74 -6.60 -6.24
C GLU A 519 26.10 -7.34 -5.07
N VAL A 520 26.24 -8.67 -5.03
CA VAL A 520 25.79 -9.51 -3.92
C VAL A 520 26.99 -10.18 -3.27
N ILE A 521 27.24 -9.84 -2.01
CA ILE A 521 28.32 -10.39 -1.22
C ILE A 521 27.74 -11.52 -0.35
N PRO A 522 28.23 -12.77 -0.48
CA PRO A 522 27.73 -13.89 0.30
C PRO A 522 27.92 -13.67 1.80
N LEU A 523 26.80 -13.66 2.52
CA LEU A 523 26.76 -13.66 3.97
C LEU A 523 25.55 -14.51 4.41
N PRO A 524 25.73 -15.81 4.66
CA PRO A 524 24.66 -16.73 5.05
C PRO A 524 23.76 -16.21 6.17
N ALA A 525 22.48 -16.58 6.11
CA ALA A 525 21.50 -16.26 7.14
C ALA A 525 21.98 -16.67 8.55
N GLY A 526 21.86 -15.75 9.51
CA GLY A 526 22.33 -15.94 10.88
C GLY A 526 23.84 -15.74 11.09
N GLN A 527 24.64 -15.60 10.03
CA GLN A 527 26.07 -15.28 10.18
C GLN A 527 26.26 -13.78 10.41
N LYS A 528 26.92 -13.44 11.51
CA LYS A 528 27.31 -12.07 11.83
C LYS A 528 28.62 -11.69 11.13
N ALA A 529 28.73 -10.42 10.74
CA ALA A 529 29.95 -9.86 10.20
C ALA A 529 30.14 -8.41 10.64
N ALA A 530 31.37 -8.06 11.01
CA ALA A 530 31.77 -6.67 11.16
C ALA A 530 32.02 -6.08 9.77
N ILE A 531 31.35 -4.99 9.44
CA ILE A 531 31.53 -4.28 8.17
C ILE A 531 32.14 -2.91 8.38
N GLN A 532 33.01 -2.51 7.44
CA GLN A 532 33.44 -1.13 7.26
C GLN A 532 33.17 -0.70 5.82
N VAL A 533 32.30 0.28 5.64
CA VAL A 533 31.96 0.87 4.34
C VAL A 533 32.57 2.26 4.27
N ARG A 534 33.46 2.51 3.31
CA ARG A 534 34.07 3.83 3.06
C ARG A 534 33.52 4.39 1.76
N ALA A 535 32.75 5.47 1.85
CA ALA A 535 32.25 6.19 0.69
C ALA A 535 33.30 7.13 0.10
N SER A 536 33.33 7.26 -1.22
CA SER A 536 34.10 8.29 -1.91
C SER A 536 33.58 9.70 -1.57
N ALA A 537 34.41 10.74 -1.75
CA ALA A 537 34.13 12.10 -1.26
C ALA A 537 32.78 12.71 -1.70
N GLY A 538 32.26 12.35 -2.88
CA GLY A 538 30.97 12.82 -3.40
C GLY A 538 29.76 11.95 -3.03
N VAL A 539 30.00 10.81 -2.37
CA VAL A 539 29.02 9.73 -2.17
C VAL A 539 28.46 9.78 -0.75
N SER A 540 27.15 9.62 -0.59
CA SER A 540 26.48 9.61 0.72
C SER A 540 25.90 8.23 1.04
N LEU A 541 26.10 7.78 2.29
CA LEU A 541 25.48 6.56 2.84
C LEU A 541 24.27 6.88 3.73
N GLY A 542 23.76 8.13 3.69
CA GLY A 542 22.69 8.62 4.56
C GLY A 542 23.19 9.49 5.72
N ALA A 543 24.47 9.39 6.10
CA ALA A 543 25.11 10.16 7.18
C ALA A 543 26.10 11.23 6.67
N GLY A 544 25.76 11.90 5.57
CA GLY A 544 26.64 12.89 4.91
C GLY A 544 27.56 12.29 3.83
N ARG A 545 28.28 13.15 3.11
CA ARG A 545 29.15 12.76 1.99
C ARG A 545 30.53 12.30 2.46
N GLY A 546 31.11 11.32 1.78
CA GLY A 546 32.44 10.76 2.12
C GLY A 546 32.48 10.07 3.47
N SER A 547 31.31 9.72 4.03
CA SER A 547 31.21 9.12 5.35
C SER A 547 31.78 7.70 5.37
N THR A 548 32.35 7.31 6.51
CA THR A 548 32.66 5.91 6.80
C THR A 548 31.60 5.36 7.75
N PHE A 549 31.02 4.23 7.40
CA PHE A 549 30.09 3.48 8.24
C PHE A 549 30.78 2.23 8.79
N LYS A 550 30.54 1.92 10.06
CA LYS A 550 31.01 0.70 10.73
C LYS A 550 29.88 0.14 11.58
N ALA A 551 29.57 -1.13 11.41
CA ALA A 551 28.58 -1.83 12.22
C ALA A 551 28.82 -3.34 12.20
N GLU A 552 28.19 -4.05 13.13
CA GLU A 552 27.93 -5.47 12.97
C GLU A 552 26.62 -5.62 12.18
N ILE A 553 26.64 -6.45 11.15
CA ILE A 553 25.45 -6.83 10.39
C ILE A 553 25.23 -8.33 10.49
N GLU A 554 24.01 -8.76 10.19
CA GLU A 554 23.64 -10.16 10.05
C GLU A 554 23.30 -10.46 8.59
N GLY A 555 23.74 -11.63 8.12
CA GLY A 555 23.37 -12.16 6.82
C GLY A 555 21.89 -12.47 6.71
N GLY A 556 21.39 -12.46 5.47
CA GLY A 556 20.04 -12.91 5.13
C GLY A 556 20.07 -13.98 4.04
N VAL A 557 18.91 -14.28 3.46
CA VAL A 557 18.80 -15.27 2.36
C VAL A 557 19.69 -14.92 1.16
N LEU A 558 19.88 -13.62 0.87
CA LEU A 558 20.72 -13.09 -0.20
C LEU A 558 22.07 -12.57 0.28
N GLY A 559 22.28 -12.42 1.60
CA GLY A 559 23.50 -11.85 2.17
C GLY A 559 23.53 -10.32 2.21
N LEU A 560 24.60 -9.73 1.67
CA LEU A 560 24.78 -8.27 1.62
C LEU A 560 24.66 -7.79 0.17
N ILE A 561 23.66 -6.96 -0.11
CA ILE A 561 23.42 -6.37 -1.43
C ILE A 561 24.01 -4.97 -1.45
N VAL A 562 24.79 -4.64 -2.48
CA VAL A 562 25.29 -3.29 -2.73
C VAL A 562 24.67 -2.77 -4.03
N ASP A 563 23.72 -1.86 -3.90
CA ASP A 563 23.03 -1.23 -5.03
C ASP A 563 23.61 0.17 -5.28
N ALA A 564 24.70 0.22 -6.05
CA ALA A 564 25.38 1.46 -6.41
C ALA A 564 24.77 2.14 -7.67
N ARG A 565 23.55 1.73 -8.07
CA ARG A 565 22.83 2.34 -9.19
C ARG A 565 22.35 3.75 -8.82
N SER A 566 22.20 4.59 -9.84
CA SER A 566 21.73 5.95 -9.67
C SER A 566 20.31 5.99 -9.08
N ARG A 567 20.02 7.08 -8.36
CA ARG A 567 18.71 7.35 -7.74
C ARG A 567 18.34 8.81 -8.05
N PRO A 568 17.37 9.07 -8.95
CA PRO A 568 16.52 8.08 -9.62
C PRO A 568 17.30 7.17 -10.59
N ILE A 569 16.87 5.90 -10.71
CA ILE A 569 17.43 4.94 -11.68
C ILE A 569 17.25 5.49 -13.10
N GLN A 570 18.34 5.54 -13.84
CA GLN A 570 18.35 5.98 -15.23
C GLN A 570 18.38 4.77 -16.16
N LEU A 571 17.31 4.57 -16.91
CA LEU A 571 17.23 3.55 -17.94
C LEU A 571 17.72 4.10 -19.28
N PRO A 572 18.43 3.31 -20.11
CA PRO A 572 18.80 3.72 -21.45
C PRO A 572 17.58 4.05 -22.33
N ASP A 573 17.67 5.11 -23.14
CA ASP A 573 16.59 5.51 -24.06
C ASP A 573 16.31 4.43 -25.12
N GLN A 574 17.37 3.78 -25.63
CA GLN A 574 17.26 2.73 -26.64
C GLN A 574 16.69 1.44 -26.03
N PRO A 575 15.58 0.87 -26.55
CA PRO A 575 14.94 -0.32 -25.99
C PRO A 575 15.88 -1.52 -25.86
N GLU A 576 16.71 -1.79 -26.88
CA GLU A 576 17.68 -2.90 -26.86
C GLU A 576 18.67 -2.78 -25.70
N LYS A 577 19.27 -1.59 -25.52
CA LYS A 577 20.20 -1.34 -24.41
C LYS A 577 19.50 -1.44 -23.06
N ARG A 578 18.25 -1.00 -22.98
CA ARG A 578 17.43 -1.10 -21.76
C ARG A 578 17.18 -2.56 -21.38
N ARG A 579 16.82 -3.40 -22.35
CA ARG A 579 16.62 -4.85 -22.15
C ARG A 579 17.89 -5.50 -21.62
N VAL A 580 19.03 -5.26 -22.27
CA VAL A 580 20.33 -5.78 -21.84
C VAL A 580 20.65 -5.32 -20.42
N GLN A 581 20.47 -4.03 -20.11
CA GLN A 581 20.75 -3.50 -18.78
C GLN A 581 19.90 -4.15 -17.68
N VAL A 582 18.60 -4.37 -17.92
CA VAL A 582 17.71 -5.02 -16.94
C VAL A 582 18.06 -6.51 -16.80
N GLN A 583 18.46 -7.19 -17.89
CA GLN A 583 18.95 -8.57 -17.83
C GLN A 583 20.24 -8.68 -17.00
N GLU A 584 21.19 -7.75 -17.18
CA GLU A 584 22.42 -7.67 -16.38
C GLU A 584 22.08 -7.53 -14.90
N TRP A 585 21.18 -6.63 -14.52
CA TRP A 585 20.81 -6.48 -13.10
C TRP A 585 20.12 -7.71 -12.51
N LEU A 586 19.30 -8.43 -13.30
CA LEU A 586 18.73 -9.71 -12.86
C LEU A 586 19.84 -10.74 -12.63
N TRP A 587 20.82 -10.82 -13.51
CA TRP A 587 21.97 -11.70 -13.36
C TRP A 587 22.81 -11.35 -12.12
N ASP A 588 23.13 -10.06 -11.94
CA ASP A 588 23.98 -9.55 -10.86
C ASP A 588 23.39 -9.80 -9.47
N VAL A 589 22.06 -9.77 -9.34
CA VAL A 589 21.38 -10.11 -8.07
C VAL A 589 21.20 -11.62 -7.87
N GLY A 590 21.42 -12.43 -8.91
CA GLY A 590 21.24 -13.88 -8.90
C GLY A 590 19.81 -14.35 -9.15
N ALA A 591 19.03 -13.65 -10.00
CA ALA A 591 17.60 -13.87 -10.26
C ALA A 591 17.25 -14.60 -11.57
#